data_AF-A0AAV9KJC1-F1
#
_entry.id   AF-A0AAV9KJC1-F1
#
_cell.length_a   1.000
_cell.length_b   1.000
_cell.length_c   1.000
_cell.angle_alpha   90.00
_cell.angle_beta   90.00
_cell.angle_gamma   90.00
#
_symmetry.space_group_name_H-M   'P 1'
#
loop_
_entity.id
_entity.type
_entity.pdbx_description
1 polymer ?
#
loop_
_entity_poly.entity_id
_entity_poly.type
_entity_poly.pdbx_seq_one_letter_code
_entity_poly.pdbx_strand_id
1 'polypeptide(L)'
;MRSTPTDNKPPYNAIISKDGTENFNTTVGAIFIAPNHSVNPFFIKINKGTYQEYIRVDKKKINIILIGEGMDTTIIMGNRSFVDDNKIYDTAAIVALRVEAYLTSFYRCQFNGYHDTLYVKRQHQFYRDCEIYGTIDFICGDAATLSQNYLILAHVPLAKQYNTILA
;
A
#
# COMPACT_ATOMS: atom_id res chain seq x y z
N MET A 1 -29.42 28.63 2.47
CA MET A 1 -28.04 28.49 1.98
C MET A 1 -27.40 27.35 2.77
N ARG A 2 -27.09 26.22 2.10
CA ARG A 2 -26.40 25.08 2.74
C ARG A 2 -24.98 25.52 3.06
N SER A 3 -24.60 25.53 4.33
CA SER A 3 -23.20 25.64 4.73
C SER A 3 -22.43 24.48 4.11
N THR A 4 -21.35 24.78 3.39
CA THR A 4 -20.36 23.78 2.99
C THR A 4 -19.83 23.11 4.25
N PRO A 5 -19.71 21.77 4.30
CA PRO A 5 -19.00 21.12 5.40
C PRO A 5 -17.59 21.69 5.41
N THR A 6 -17.20 22.38 6.48
CA THR A 6 -15.78 22.62 6.76
C THR A 6 -15.12 21.25 6.83
N ASP A 7 -14.29 20.97 5.84
CA ASP A 7 -13.53 19.73 5.66
C ASP A 7 -12.83 19.39 6.99
N ASN A 8 -13.35 18.40 7.73
CA ASN A 8 -12.74 17.88 8.98
C ASN A 8 -11.48 17.07 8.61
N LYS A 9 -10.53 17.73 7.96
CA LYS A 9 -9.27 17.17 7.52
C LYS A 9 -8.37 17.05 8.75
N PRO A 10 -7.85 15.85 9.08
CA PRO A 10 -6.96 15.70 10.22
C PRO A 10 -5.73 16.60 10.03
N PRO A 11 -5.21 17.22 11.10
CA PRO A 11 -3.98 17.99 11.01
C PRO A 11 -2.84 17.04 10.61
N TYR A 12 -2.18 17.32 9.49
CA TYR A 12 -1.06 16.52 9.02
C TYR A 12 0.20 16.81 9.83
N ASN A 13 0.87 15.76 10.30
CA ASN A 13 2.16 15.87 10.97
C ASN A 13 3.32 15.99 9.95
N ALA A 14 3.16 15.39 8.78
CA ALA A 14 4.11 15.49 7.68
C ALA A 14 3.37 15.57 6.34
N ILE A 15 3.94 16.34 5.40
CA ILE A 15 3.47 16.46 4.02
C ILE A 15 4.63 16.14 3.10
N ILE A 16 4.38 15.27 2.12
CA ILE A 16 5.35 14.84 1.12
C ILE A 16 4.96 15.45 -0.23
N SER A 17 5.93 16.07 -0.91
CA SER A 17 5.80 16.53 -2.29
C SER A 17 7.04 16.21 -3.11
N LYS A 18 6.83 15.67 -4.31
CA LYS A 18 7.92 15.25 -5.21
C LYS A 18 8.79 16.42 -5.69
N ASP A 19 8.20 17.59 -5.85
CA ASP A 19 8.87 18.83 -6.26
C ASP A 19 9.66 19.50 -5.12
N GLY A 20 9.55 18.99 -3.89
CA GLY A 20 10.24 19.52 -2.71
C GLY A 20 9.63 20.79 -2.13
N THR A 21 8.39 21.15 -2.49
CA THR A 21 7.71 22.35 -1.94
C THR A 21 7.22 22.17 -0.50
N GLU A 22 7.29 20.96 0.03
CA GLU A 22 6.77 20.56 1.34
C GLU A 22 7.89 20.02 2.24
N ASN A 23 7.54 19.61 3.46
CA ASN A 23 8.47 19.15 4.49
C ASN A 23 9.33 17.94 4.07
N PHE A 24 8.84 17.10 3.17
CA PHE A 24 9.51 15.88 2.72
C PHE A 24 9.37 15.66 1.21
N ASN A 25 10.36 15.01 0.61
CA ASN A 25 10.31 14.55 -0.79
C ASN A 25 10.25 13.02 -0.92
N THR A 26 10.29 12.29 0.20
CA THR A 26 10.22 10.82 0.27
C THR A 26 9.30 10.36 1.40
N THR A 27 8.59 9.26 1.18
CA THR A 27 7.73 8.65 2.20
C THR A 27 8.55 8.03 3.32
N VAL A 28 9.72 7.47 3.00
CA VAL A 28 10.67 6.94 4.00
C VAL A 28 11.10 8.03 4.98
N GLY A 29 11.43 9.24 4.50
CA GLY A 29 11.82 10.36 5.36
C GLY A 29 10.71 10.79 6.32
N ALA A 30 9.47 10.87 5.84
CA ALA A 30 8.32 11.22 6.67
C ALA A 30 8.01 10.17 7.75
N ILE A 31 8.15 8.87 7.43
CA ILE A 31 7.96 7.78 8.41
C ILE A 31 9.09 7.79 9.45
N PHE A 32 10.31 8.12 9.03
CA PHE A 32 11.47 8.11 9.91
C PHE A 32 11.30 9.05 11.11
N ILE A 33 10.72 10.23 10.90
CA ILE A 33 10.51 11.22 11.96
C ILE A 33 9.34 10.91 12.90
N ALA A 34 8.45 9.98 12.52
CA ALA A 34 7.31 9.63 13.37
C ALA A 34 7.78 9.03 14.71
N PRO A 35 7.20 9.39 15.85
CA PRO A 35 7.64 8.88 17.15
C PRO A 35 7.46 7.36 17.26
N ASN A 36 8.44 6.68 17.86
CA ASN A 36 8.33 5.26 18.15
C ASN A 36 7.32 5.02 19.27
N HIS A 37 6.53 3.95 19.18
CA HIS A 37 5.53 3.54 20.17
C HIS A 37 4.50 4.63 20.52
N SER A 38 4.20 5.51 19.55
CA SER A 38 3.23 6.59 19.74
C SER A 38 1.81 6.06 19.93
N VAL A 39 1.15 6.47 21.00
CA VAL A 39 -0.30 6.22 21.19
C VAL A 39 -1.15 7.14 20.30
N ASN A 40 -0.60 8.27 19.88
CA ASN A 40 -1.28 9.22 19.01
C ASN A 40 -1.01 8.88 17.53
N PRO A 41 -2.04 8.97 16.66
CA PRO A 41 -1.84 8.81 15.23
C PRO A 41 -0.89 9.85 14.65
N PHE A 42 -0.04 9.40 13.72
CA PHE A 42 0.86 10.25 12.96
C PHE A 42 0.39 10.30 11.51
N PHE A 43 -0.23 11.42 11.12
CA PHE A 43 -0.81 11.63 9.80
C PHE A 43 0.22 12.16 8.82
N ILE A 44 0.46 11.39 7.75
CA ILE A 44 1.36 11.73 6.65
C ILE A 44 0.52 11.92 5.40
N LYS A 45 0.49 13.15 4.87
CA LYS A 45 -0.10 13.44 3.57
C LYS A 45 0.93 13.20 2.48
N ILE A 46 0.55 12.52 1.41
CA ILE A 46 1.35 12.35 0.20
C ILE A 46 0.63 13.10 -0.92
N ASN A 47 1.25 14.18 -1.42
CA ASN A 47 0.72 14.92 -2.56
C ASN A 47 0.77 14.08 -3.83
N LYS A 48 -0.05 14.41 -4.82
CA LYS A 48 -0.03 13.79 -6.15
C LYS A 48 1.40 13.71 -6.70
N GLY A 49 1.71 12.59 -7.32
CA GLY A 49 3.02 12.31 -7.87
C GLY A 49 3.31 10.81 -7.92
N THR A 50 4.36 10.48 -8.67
CA THR A 50 4.90 9.12 -8.74
C THR A 50 6.19 9.05 -7.93
N TYR A 51 6.18 8.27 -6.86
CA TYR A 51 7.26 8.08 -5.91
C TYR A 51 7.87 6.70 -6.14
N GLN A 52 9.09 6.66 -6.66
CA GLN A 52 9.80 5.41 -6.91
C GLN A 52 10.64 5.05 -5.68
N GLU A 53 10.02 4.38 -4.71
CA GLU A 53 10.64 4.04 -3.43
C GLU A 53 10.05 2.76 -2.83
N TYR A 54 10.81 2.14 -1.92
CA TYR A 54 10.34 1.00 -1.13
C TYR A 54 10.03 1.46 0.28
N ILE A 55 8.77 1.39 0.66
CA ILE A 55 8.33 1.78 2.00
C ILE A 55 8.48 0.60 2.94
N ARG A 56 9.16 0.85 4.06
CA ARG A 56 9.23 -0.07 5.20
C ARG A 56 8.81 0.66 6.46
N VAL A 57 7.74 0.18 7.10
CA VAL A 57 7.31 0.64 8.42
C VAL A 57 7.87 -0.33 9.45
N ASP A 58 8.75 0.14 10.35
CA ASP A 58 9.32 -0.68 11.41
C ASP A 58 8.26 -1.01 12.48
N LYS A 59 8.39 -2.16 13.16
CA LYS A 59 7.49 -2.59 14.24
C LYS A 59 7.36 -1.57 15.39
N LYS A 60 8.35 -0.68 15.56
CA LYS A 60 8.32 0.41 16.55
C LYS A 60 7.49 1.62 16.07
N LYS A 61 7.26 1.78 14.77
CA LYS A 61 6.47 2.86 14.17
C LYS A 61 5.00 2.46 14.13
N ILE A 62 4.30 2.60 15.25
CA ILE A 62 2.87 2.28 15.35
C ILE A 62 2.00 3.52 15.07
N ASN A 63 0.73 3.30 14.72
CA ASN A 63 -0.27 4.35 14.46
C ASN A 63 0.13 5.35 13.35
N ILE A 64 0.82 4.87 12.32
CA ILE A 64 1.12 5.66 11.12
C ILE A 64 -0.10 5.64 10.19
N ILE A 65 -0.51 6.82 9.72
CA ILE A 65 -1.60 6.96 8.75
C ILE A 65 -1.05 7.66 7.51
N LEU A 66 -1.06 6.96 6.38
CA LEU A 66 -0.69 7.50 5.08
C LEU A 66 -1.95 7.89 4.30
N ILE A 67 -2.00 9.12 3.78
CA ILE A 67 -3.14 9.64 3.02
C ILE A 67 -2.64 10.26 1.72
N GLY A 68 -2.93 9.61 0.59
CA GLY A 68 -2.71 10.17 -0.74
C GLY A 68 -3.80 11.16 -1.15
N GLU A 69 -3.51 12.03 -2.11
CA GLU A 69 -4.52 12.94 -2.70
C GLU A 69 -5.55 12.23 -3.59
N GLY A 70 -5.24 11.02 -4.06
CA GLY A 70 -6.14 10.17 -4.83
C GLY A 70 -5.47 8.89 -5.30
N MET A 71 -6.26 7.83 -5.54
CA MET A 71 -5.76 6.53 -6.00
C MET A 71 -5.01 6.64 -7.34
N ASP A 72 -5.53 7.42 -8.29
CA ASP A 72 -4.96 7.55 -9.63
C ASP A 72 -3.83 8.60 -9.73
N THR A 73 -3.63 9.38 -8.68
CA THR A 73 -2.75 10.56 -8.71
C THR A 73 -1.56 10.43 -7.78
N THR A 74 -1.66 9.61 -6.74
CA THR A 74 -0.60 9.38 -5.75
C THR A 74 -0.11 7.95 -5.86
N ILE A 75 1.00 7.74 -6.56
CA ILE A 75 1.48 6.41 -6.93
C ILE A 75 2.83 6.18 -6.24
N ILE A 76 2.91 5.15 -5.41
CA ILE A 76 4.17 4.63 -4.88
C ILE A 76 4.49 3.35 -5.63
N MET A 77 5.67 3.27 -6.25
CA MET A 77 6.06 2.11 -7.06
C MET A 77 7.49 1.68 -6.77
N GLY A 78 7.73 0.37 -6.93
CA GLY A 78 9.06 -0.23 -6.89
C GLY A 78 9.16 -1.37 -7.89
N ASN A 79 10.37 -1.70 -8.30
CA ASN A 79 10.69 -2.72 -9.30
C ASN A 79 11.57 -3.85 -8.75
N ARG A 80 11.30 -4.34 -7.51
CA ARG A 80 12.07 -5.45 -6.92
C ARG A 80 11.36 -6.76 -7.25
N SER A 81 12.04 -7.64 -7.98
CA SER A 81 11.66 -9.03 -8.18
C SER A 81 12.45 -9.94 -7.24
N PHE A 82 11.83 -11.01 -6.75
CA PHE A 82 12.51 -12.04 -5.94
C PHE A 82 13.66 -12.79 -6.69
N VAL A 83 13.83 -12.52 -7.99
CA VAL A 83 14.80 -13.19 -8.89
C VAL A 83 16.27 -12.86 -8.57
N ASP A 84 16.57 -11.81 -7.79
CA ASP A 84 17.97 -11.39 -7.54
C ASP A 84 18.70 -12.17 -6.42
N ASP A 85 18.03 -13.05 -5.65
CA ASP A 85 18.64 -13.79 -4.52
C ASP A 85 18.79 -15.32 -4.77
N ASN A 86 19.16 -15.72 -5.99
CA ASN A 86 19.70 -17.05 -6.32
C ASN A 86 18.72 -18.26 -6.35
N LYS A 87 17.44 -18.05 -6.68
CA LYS A 87 16.52 -19.14 -7.10
C LYS A 87 15.67 -18.72 -8.29
N ILE A 88 15.85 -19.41 -9.41
CA ILE A 88 15.02 -19.29 -10.62
C ILE A 88 13.69 -20.00 -10.33
N TYR A 89 12.71 -19.26 -9.83
CA TYR A 89 11.32 -19.59 -10.14
C TYR A 89 11.03 -18.86 -11.46
N ASP A 90 10.39 -19.53 -12.42
CA ASP A 90 10.02 -19.00 -13.74
C ASP A 90 8.96 -17.87 -13.68
N THR A 91 8.86 -17.22 -12.52
CA THR A 91 7.88 -16.22 -12.14
C THR A 91 8.57 -15.18 -11.25
N ALA A 92 8.73 -13.96 -11.75
CA ALA A 92 9.13 -12.84 -10.92
C ALA A 92 8.00 -12.53 -9.94
N ALA A 93 8.06 -13.09 -8.73
CA ALA A 93 7.19 -12.64 -7.64
C ALA A 93 7.51 -11.17 -7.35
N ILE A 94 6.52 -10.29 -7.54
CA ILE A 94 6.60 -8.86 -7.28
C ILE A 94 5.45 -8.51 -6.35
N VAL A 95 5.78 -8.50 -5.06
CA VAL A 95 4.82 -8.13 -4.01
C VAL A 95 4.67 -6.62 -4.01
N ALA A 96 3.49 -6.12 -4.39
CA ALA A 96 3.16 -4.70 -4.33
C ALA A 96 2.95 -4.24 -2.88
N LEU A 97 2.36 -5.08 -2.03
CA LEU A 97 2.18 -4.82 -0.61
C LEU A 97 2.35 -6.09 0.22
N ARG A 98 3.23 -6.03 1.23
CA ARG A 98 3.37 -7.05 2.27
C ARG A 98 2.97 -6.47 3.62
N VAL A 99 1.97 -7.08 4.26
CA VAL A 99 1.48 -6.63 5.57
C VAL A 99 1.71 -7.70 6.63
N GLU A 100 2.53 -7.34 7.62
CA GLU A 100 2.77 -8.15 8.83
C GLU A 100 2.22 -7.49 10.10
N ALA A 101 1.70 -6.27 10.00
CA ALA A 101 1.22 -5.49 11.13
C ALA A 101 -0.22 -5.89 11.53
N TYR A 102 -0.47 -5.90 12.84
CA TYR A 102 -1.79 -6.16 13.42
C TYR A 102 -2.70 -4.93 13.32
N LEU A 103 -4.00 -5.14 13.08
CA LEU A 103 -5.02 -4.07 12.99
C LEU A 103 -4.72 -3.03 11.89
N THR A 104 -4.33 -3.52 10.71
CA THR A 104 -4.04 -2.65 9.56
C THR A 104 -5.31 -2.47 8.73
N SER A 105 -5.54 -1.26 8.23
CA SER A 105 -6.67 -0.99 7.32
C SER A 105 -6.21 -0.25 6.07
N PHE A 106 -6.86 -0.56 4.95
CA PHE A 106 -6.68 0.08 3.66
C PHE A 106 -8.05 0.53 3.15
N TYR A 107 -8.15 1.80 2.78
CA TYR A 107 -9.39 2.42 2.33
C TYR A 107 -9.14 3.17 1.04
N ARG A 108 -9.86 2.80 -0.03
CA ARG A 108 -9.66 3.40 -1.36
C ARG A 108 -8.19 3.39 -1.74
N CYS A 109 -7.62 2.19 -1.79
CA CYS A 109 -6.26 1.94 -2.25
C CYS A 109 -6.30 1.02 -3.48
N GLN A 110 -5.38 1.26 -4.41
CA GLN A 110 -5.13 0.38 -5.54
C GLN A 110 -3.83 -0.40 -5.30
N PHE A 111 -3.89 -1.72 -5.44
CA PHE A 111 -2.73 -2.61 -5.40
C PHE A 111 -2.57 -3.24 -6.79
N ASN A 112 -1.48 -2.92 -7.47
CA ASN A 112 -1.24 -3.38 -8.84
C ASN A 112 0.09 -4.13 -8.92
N GLY A 113 0.02 -5.40 -9.33
CA GLY A 113 1.17 -6.29 -9.48
C GLY A 113 0.85 -7.40 -10.49
N TYR A 114 1.67 -8.45 -10.48
CA TYR A 114 1.49 -9.63 -11.34
C TYR A 114 1.38 -10.90 -10.49
N HIS A 115 2.49 -11.36 -9.92
CA HIS A 115 2.53 -12.54 -9.05
C HIS A 115 2.74 -12.10 -7.60
N ASP A 116 1.97 -12.66 -6.67
CA ASP A 116 2.00 -12.33 -5.23
C ASP A 116 1.72 -10.85 -4.90
N THR A 117 0.85 -10.18 -5.68
CA THR A 117 0.59 -8.72 -5.57
C THR A 117 0.32 -8.26 -4.13
N LEU A 118 -0.55 -8.95 -3.38
CA LEU A 118 -0.93 -8.61 -2.02
C LEU A 118 -0.63 -9.79 -1.09
N TYR A 119 0.44 -9.69 -0.30
CA TYR A 119 0.82 -10.72 0.67
C TYR A 119 0.35 -10.36 2.08
N VAL A 120 -0.70 -11.06 2.52
CA VAL A 120 -1.46 -10.82 3.74
C VAL A 120 -1.08 -11.85 4.81
N LYS A 121 0.01 -11.60 5.52
CA LYS A 121 0.66 -12.64 6.36
C LYS A 121 0.02 -12.87 7.74
N ARG A 122 -0.58 -11.86 8.36
CA ARG A 122 -1.11 -11.95 9.75
C ARG A 122 -2.56 -11.46 9.85
N GLN A 123 -3.33 -12.08 10.74
CA GLN A 123 -4.77 -11.85 10.93
C GLN A 123 -5.10 -10.41 11.42
N HIS A 124 -6.36 -10.01 11.22
CA HIS A 124 -6.93 -8.68 11.49
C HIS A 124 -6.43 -7.56 10.57
N GLN A 125 -6.71 -7.73 9.28
CA GLN A 125 -6.56 -6.66 8.29
C GLN A 125 -7.91 -6.37 7.64
N PHE A 126 -8.16 -5.10 7.33
CA PHE A 126 -9.41 -4.63 6.75
C PHE A 126 -9.15 -3.89 5.44
N TYR A 127 -9.78 -4.33 4.36
CA TYR A 127 -9.68 -3.70 3.04
C TYR A 127 -11.07 -3.23 2.61
N ARG A 128 -11.24 -1.94 2.35
CA ARG A 128 -12.53 -1.38 1.94
C ARG A 128 -12.41 -0.45 0.75
N ASP A 129 -13.33 -0.58 -0.20
CA ASP A 129 -13.36 0.23 -1.42
C ASP A 129 -12.01 0.19 -2.18
N CYS A 130 -11.28 -0.93 -2.09
CA CYS A 130 -9.95 -1.11 -2.69
C CYS A 130 -10.03 -1.86 -4.02
N GLU A 131 -9.02 -1.67 -4.85
CA GLU A 131 -8.88 -2.36 -6.12
C GLU A 131 -7.58 -3.17 -6.13
N ILE A 132 -7.66 -4.44 -6.53
CA ILE A 132 -6.50 -5.35 -6.58
C ILE A 132 -6.38 -5.92 -7.99
N TYR A 133 -5.18 -5.77 -8.56
CA TYR A 133 -4.83 -6.20 -9.91
C TYR A 133 -3.67 -7.20 -9.89
N GLY A 134 -3.79 -8.32 -10.60
CA GLY A 134 -2.74 -9.33 -10.68
C GLY A 134 -3.03 -10.46 -11.66
N THR A 135 -2.12 -11.43 -11.77
CA THR A 135 -2.27 -12.63 -12.60
C THR A 135 -2.31 -13.89 -11.74
N ILE A 136 -1.22 -14.24 -11.05
CA ILE A 136 -1.08 -15.51 -10.31
C ILE A 136 -0.97 -15.22 -8.81
N ASP A 137 -1.75 -15.94 -8.00
CA ASP A 137 -1.74 -15.91 -6.53
C ASP A 137 -1.69 -14.50 -5.94
N PHE A 138 -2.39 -13.57 -6.60
CA PHE A 138 -2.17 -12.15 -6.37
C PHE A 138 -2.79 -11.64 -5.06
N ILE A 139 -3.52 -12.48 -4.33
CA ILE A 139 -3.83 -12.33 -2.92
C ILE A 139 -3.42 -13.63 -2.22
N CYS A 140 -2.41 -13.57 -1.36
CA CYS A 140 -1.84 -14.76 -0.72
C CYS A 140 -1.55 -14.55 0.78
N GLY A 141 -1.62 -15.62 1.58
CA GLY A 141 -1.28 -15.64 3.01
C GLY A 141 -2.39 -16.13 3.95
N ASP A 142 -2.03 -16.38 5.23
CA ASP A 142 -2.87 -17.06 6.23
C ASP A 142 -3.79 -16.13 7.07
N ALA A 143 -3.94 -14.87 6.66
CA ALA A 143 -4.69 -13.89 7.43
C ALA A 143 -6.21 -14.01 7.26
N ALA A 144 -6.94 -14.08 8.38
CA ALA A 144 -8.36 -13.75 8.41
C ALA A 144 -8.54 -12.26 8.08
N THR A 145 -8.93 -11.98 6.83
CA THR A 145 -9.20 -10.64 6.31
C THR A 145 -10.68 -10.39 6.16
N LEU A 146 -11.11 -9.17 6.44
CA LEU A 146 -12.43 -8.69 6.08
C LEU A 146 -12.27 -7.70 4.93
N SER A 147 -12.83 -8.04 3.77
CA SER A 147 -12.82 -7.20 2.59
C SER A 147 -14.24 -6.80 2.21
N GLN A 148 -14.51 -5.51 2.06
CA GLN A 148 -15.85 -4.97 1.74
C GLN A 148 -15.78 -4.03 0.53
N ASN A 149 -16.74 -4.16 -0.39
CA ASN A 149 -16.88 -3.30 -1.57
C ASN A 149 -15.59 -3.16 -2.41
N TYR A 150 -14.87 -4.25 -2.60
CA TYR A 150 -13.61 -4.25 -3.34
C TYR A 150 -13.79 -4.79 -4.75
N LEU A 151 -12.91 -4.37 -5.66
CA LEU A 151 -12.85 -4.82 -7.05
C LEU A 151 -11.60 -5.68 -7.24
N ILE A 152 -11.77 -6.92 -7.69
CA ILE A 152 -10.68 -7.78 -8.15
C ILE A 152 -10.69 -7.81 -9.67
N LEU A 153 -9.56 -7.47 -10.29
CA LEU A 153 -9.37 -7.57 -11.74
C LEU A 153 -8.12 -8.38 -12.05
N ALA A 154 -8.30 -9.50 -12.76
CA ALA A 154 -7.18 -10.28 -13.24
C ALA A 154 -6.63 -9.68 -14.54
N HIS A 155 -5.31 -9.49 -14.64
CA HIS A 155 -4.64 -9.10 -15.88
C HIS A 155 -4.62 -10.26 -16.88
N VAL A 156 -4.33 -9.95 -18.15
CA VAL A 156 -4.06 -10.99 -19.16
C VAL A 156 -2.76 -11.70 -18.78
N PRO A 157 -2.75 -13.01 -18.54
CA PRO A 157 -1.53 -13.73 -18.18
C PRO A 157 -0.57 -13.85 -19.36
N LEU A 158 0.71 -14.08 -19.08
CA LEU A 158 1.69 -14.43 -20.11
C LEU A 158 1.35 -15.78 -20.75
N ALA A 159 1.87 -16.02 -21.96
CA ALA A 159 1.66 -17.30 -22.65
C ALA A 159 2.04 -18.49 -21.76
N LYS A 160 1.13 -19.47 -21.62
CA LYS A 160 1.23 -20.66 -20.74
C LYS A 160 1.08 -20.39 -19.22
N GLN A 161 0.76 -19.17 -18.80
CA GLN A 161 0.31 -18.90 -17.42
C GLN A 161 -1.23 -18.89 -17.35
N TYR A 162 -1.76 -19.13 -16.16
CA TYR A 162 -3.19 -19.05 -15.84
C TYR A 162 -3.40 -18.08 -14.67
N ASN A 163 -4.60 -17.57 -14.49
CA ASN A 163 -4.88 -16.67 -13.36
C ASN A 163 -5.38 -17.46 -12.15
N THR A 164 -4.84 -17.16 -10.98
CA THR A 164 -5.31 -17.67 -9.69
C THR A 164 -5.51 -16.48 -8.76
N ILE A 165 -6.66 -16.43 -8.07
CA ILE A 165 -7.04 -15.28 -7.24
C ILE A 165 -6.57 -15.43 -5.79
N LEU A 166 -6.71 -16.62 -5.21
CA LEU A 166 -6.38 -16.94 -3.82
C LEU A 166 -5.54 -18.22 -3.77
N ALA A 167 -4.48 -18.20 -2.95
CA ALA A 167 -3.65 -19.36 -2.63
C ALA A 167 -3.23 -19.34 -1.15
#